data_AF-A0A0T6AQZ3-F1
#
_entry.id   AF-A0A0T6AQZ3-F1
#
_cell.length_a   1.000
_cell.length_b   1.000
_cell.length_c   1.000
_cell.angle_alpha   90.00
_cell.angle_beta   90.00
_cell.angle_gamma   90.00
#
_symmetry.space_group_name_H-M   'P 1'
#
loop_
_entity.id
_entity.type
_entity.pdbx_description
1 polymer ?
#
loop_
_entity_poly.entity_id
_entity_poly.type
_entity_poly.pdbx_seq_one_letter_code
_entity_poly.pdbx_strand_id
1 'polypeptide(L)' 'MPSTHPRINTVLEPPVYETVKRLATQDGVSLSQKVRDLVREALELLEDAALEEVVKQRRKNPARSIPHAAVKRRFRIR' A
#
# COMPACT_ATOMS: atom_id res chain seq x y z
N MET A 1 -0.04 -19.43 24.15
CA MET A 1 0.32 -18.00 24.22
C MET A 1 -0.72 -17.21 23.46
N PRO A 2 -1.33 -16.15 24.02
CA PRO A 2 -2.17 -15.26 23.22
C PRO A 2 -1.25 -14.55 22.22
N SER A 3 -1.50 -14.71 20.92
CA SER A 3 -0.70 -14.09 19.88
C SER A 3 -0.79 -12.57 20.01
N THR A 4 0.34 -11.87 20.04
CA THR A 4 0.45 -10.40 20.12
C THR A 4 -0.12 -9.66 18.90
N HIS A 5 -0.49 -10.37 17.85
CA HIS A 5 -0.97 -9.79 16.59
C HIS A 5 -2.49 -9.54 16.62
N PRO A 6 -2.96 -8.35 16.19
CA PRO A 6 -4.38 -8.07 16.04
C PRO A 6 -5.02 -9.03 15.04
N ARG A 7 -6.22 -9.52 15.36
CA ARG A 7 -6.97 -10.45 14.51
C ARG A 7 -8.18 -9.73 13.92
N ILE A 8 -8.41 -9.94 12.64
CA ILE A 8 -9.57 -9.45 11.92
C ILE A 8 -10.41 -10.67 11.54
N ASN A 9 -11.69 -10.64 11.91
CA ASN A 9 -12.67 -11.65 11.50
C ASN A 9 -13.64 -10.98 10.53
N THR A 10 -13.79 -11.56 9.34
CA THR A 10 -14.62 -11.00 8.27
C THR A 10 -15.41 -12.12 7.60
N VAL A 11 -16.63 -11.81 7.17
CA VAL A 11 -17.45 -12.71 6.36
C VAL A 11 -17.14 -12.45 4.89
N LEU A 12 -16.88 -13.51 4.13
CA LEU A 12 -16.69 -13.45 2.68
C LEU A 12 -17.89 -14.07 1.98
N GLU A 13 -18.26 -13.54 0.83
CA GLU A 13 -19.23 -14.17 -0.04
C GLU A 13 -18.70 -15.54 -0.52
N PRO A 14 -19.58 -16.55 -0.70
CA PRO A 14 -19.17 -17.87 -1.16
C PRO A 14 -18.21 -17.89 -2.37
N PRO A 15 -18.45 -17.13 -3.47
CA PRO A 15 -17.53 -17.16 -4.61
C PRO A 15 -16.14 -16.58 -4.30
N VAL A 16 -16.07 -15.58 -3.42
CA VAL A 16 -14.81 -14.96 -2.99
C VAL A 16 -14.03 -15.93 -2.12
N TYR A 17 -14.71 -16.56 -1.16
CA TYR A 17 -14.09 -17.56 -0.29
C TYR A 17 -13.51 -18.74 -1.07
N GLU A 18 -14.27 -19.31 -2.01
CA GLU A 18 -13.79 -20.43 -2.83
C GLU A 18 -12.61 -20.05 -3.74
N THR A 19 -12.58 -18.80 -4.21
CA THR A 19 -11.44 -18.28 -4.96
C THR A 19 -10.19 -18.17 -4.10
N VAL A 20 -10.31 -17.57 -2.91
CA VAL A 20 -9.19 -17.48 -1.94
C VAL A 20 -8.70 -18.86 -1.54
N LYS A 21 -9.61 -19.82 -1.34
CA LYS A 21 -9.28 -21.20 -1.01
C LYS A 21 -8.48 -21.89 -2.10
N ARG A 22 -8.93 -21.77 -3.35
CA ARG A 22 -8.18 -22.31 -4.50
C ARG A 22 -6.79 -21.70 -4.61
N LEU A 23 -6.66 -20.38 -4.46
CA LEU A 23 -5.36 -19.69 -4.48
C LEU A 23 -4.45 -20.17 -3.35
N ALA A 24 -4.98 -20.32 -2.13
CA ALA A 24 -4.21 -20.81 -0.99
C ALA A 24 -3.70 -22.24 -1.22
N THR A 25 -4.55 -23.12 -1.79
CA THR A 25 -4.16 -24.48 -2.16
C THR A 25 -3.10 -24.51 -3.26
N GLN A 26 -3.23 -23.67 -4.29
CA GLN A 26 -2.25 -23.56 -5.38
C GLN A 26 -0.88 -23.13 -4.87
N ASP A 27 -0.84 -22.21 -3.90
CA ASP A 27 0.40 -21.68 -3.35
C ASP A 27 0.94 -22.50 -2.16
N GLY A 28 0.23 -23.56 -1.73
CA GLY A 28 0.64 -24.41 -0.61
C GLY A 28 0.64 -23.70 0.76
N VAL A 29 -0.17 -22.65 0.92
CA VAL A 29 -0.25 -21.84 2.16
C VAL A 29 -1.61 -21.97 2.85
N SER A 30 -1.69 -21.54 4.11
CA SER A 30 -2.97 -21.49 4.83
C SER A 30 -3.90 -20.40 4.27
N LEU A 31 -5.20 -20.58 4.46
CA LEU A 31 -6.22 -19.58 4.10
C LEU A 31 -5.93 -18.21 4.74
N SER A 32 -5.64 -18.18 6.04
CA SER A 32 -5.35 -16.95 6.77
C SER A 32 -4.11 -16.24 6.25
N GLN A 33 -3.08 -17.00 5.86
CA GLN A 33 -1.89 -16.44 5.22
C GLN A 33 -2.23 -15.85 3.85
N LYS A 34 -2.95 -16.58 3.01
CA LYS A 34 -3.36 -16.06 1.69
C LYS A 34 -4.20 -14.80 1.81
N VAL A 35 -5.18 -14.76 2.72
CA VAL A 35 -5.99 -13.56 2.96
C VAL A 35 -5.13 -12.39 3.43
N ARG A 36 -4.21 -12.62 4.38
CA ARG A 36 -3.31 -11.58 4.88
C ARG A 36 -2.47 -10.99 3.74
N ASP A 37 -1.90 -11.84 2.90
CA ASP A 37 -1.02 -11.43 1.81
C ASP A 37 -1.82 -10.65 0.75
N LEU A 38 -3.03 -11.11 0.38
CA LEU A 38 -3.94 -10.37 -0.51
C LEU A 38 -4.36 -9.00 0.04
N VAL A 39 -4.64 -8.90 1.35
CA VAL A 39 -4.98 -7.63 2.00
C VAL A 39 -3.78 -6.67 1.95
N ARG A 40 -2.57 -7.19 2.17
CA ARG A 40 -1.35 -6.39 2.08
C ARG A 40 -1.14 -5.88 0.66
N GLU A 41 -1.23 -6.73 -0.35
CA GLU A 41 -1.11 -6.34 -1.76
C GLU A 41 -2.15 -5.28 -2.14
N ALA A 42 -3.39 -5.42 -1.67
CA ALA A 42 -4.42 -4.40 -1.90
C ALA A 42 -4.08 -3.04 -1.28
N LEU A 43 -3.46 -3.01 -0.08
CA LEU A 43 -3.00 -1.78 0.54
C LEU A 43 -1.83 -1.15 -0.23
N GLU A 44 -0.90 -1.97 -0.72
CA GLU A 44 0.22 -1.50 -1.57
C GLU A 44 -0.31 -0.85 -2.86
N LEU A 45 -1.33 -1.44 -3.50
CA LEU A 45 -1.99 -0.86 -4.69
C LEU A 45 -2.68 0.48 -4.39
N LEU A 46 -3.30 0.61 -3.21
CA LEU A 46 -3.92 1.88 -2.79
C LEU A 46 -2.86 2.95 -2.53
N GLU A 47 -1.71 2.59 -1.96
CA GLU A 47 -0.59 3.49 -1.76
C GLU A 47 -0.01 3.97 -3.09
N ASP A 48 0.23 3.06 -4.03
CA ASP A 48 0.71 3.40 -5.38
C ASP A 48 -0.22 4.37 -6.10
N ALA A 49 -1.54 4.13 -6.03
CA ALA A 49 -2.54 5.05 -6.60
C ALA A 49 -2.46 6.45 -5.97
N ALA A 50 -2.27 6.53 -4.66
CA ALA A 50 -2.10 7.81 -3.95
C ALA A 50 -0.79 8.52 -4.34
N LEU A 51 0.31 7.77 -4.48
CA LEU A 51 1.61 8.29 -4.92
C LEU A 51 1.56 8.79 -6.37
N GLU A 52 0.80 8.13 -7.24
CA GLU A 52 0.60 8.58 -8.62
C GLU A 52 -0.04 9.97 -8.66
N GLU A 53 -1.00 10.26 -7.76
CA GLU A 53 -1.60 11.59 -7.64
C GLU A 53 -0.57 12.63 -7.20
N VAL A 54 0.31 12.31 -6.25
CA VAL A 54 1.42 13.19 -5.87
C VAL A 54 2.33 13.50 -7.06
N VAL A 55 2.63 12.49 -7.90
CA VAL A 55 3.41 12.68 -9.13
C VAL A 55 2.67 13.58 -10.12
N LYS A 56 1.35 13.40 -10.32
CA LYS A 56 0.54 14.26 -11.18
C LYS A 56 0.60 15.72 -10.73
N GLN A 57 0.48 15.98 -9.44
CA GLN A 57 0.57 17.34 -8.90
C GLN A 57 1.97 17.95 -9.10
N ARG A 58 3.04 17.17 -8.91
CA ARG A 58 4.41 17.63 -9.19
C ARG A 58 4.61 17.95 -10.67
N ARG A 59 4.06 17.15 -11.58
CA ARG A 59 4.16 17.39 -13.04
C ARG A 59 3.54 18.72 -13.47
N LYS A 60 2.56 19.25 -12.72
CA LYS A 60 1.97 20.58 -13.00
C LYS A 60 2.99 21.71 -12.84
N ASN A 61 4.02 21.53 -12.00
CA ASN A 61 5.10 22.50 -11.86
C ASN A 61 6.43 21.89 -12.36
N PRO A 62 6.82 22.16 -13.62
CA PRO A 62 8.05 21.62 -14.20
C PRO A 62 9.31 22.28 -13.62
N ALA A 63 9.18 23.23 -12.69
CA ALA A 63 10.33 23.86 -12.05
C ALA A 63 11.19 22.80 -11.36
N ARG A 64 12.50 22.88 -11.59
CA ARG A 64 13.46 21.99 -10.94
C ARG A 64 13.33 22.11 -9.42
N SER A 65 13.28 20.97 -8.75
CA SER A 65 13.44 20.92 -7.30
C SER A 65 14.78 21.56 -6.94
N ILE A 66 14.73 22.62 -6.14
CA ILE A 66 15.93 23.31 -5.68
C ILE A 66 16.37 22.70 -4.33
N PRO A 67 17.67 22.43 -4.14
CA PRO A 67 18.18 21.94 -2.85
C PRO A 67 17.84 22.91 -1.72
N HIS A 68 17.65 22.40 -0.50
CA HIS A 68 17.28 23.22 0.66
C HIS A 68 18.25 24.40 0.88
N ALA A 69 19.56 24.20 0.65
CA ALA A 69 20.56 25.26 0.71
C ALA A 69 20.33 26.39 -0.31
N ALA A 70 19.87 26.05 -1.53
CA ALA A 70 19.54 27.03 -2.56
C ALA A 70 18.24 27.79 -2.24
N VAL A 71 17.27 27.12 -1.61
CA VAL A 71 16.05 27.77 -1.07
C VAL A 71 16.42 28.81 -0.02
N LYS A 72 17.22 28.43 0.99
CA LYS A 72 17.68 29.35 2.05
C LYS A 72 18.40 30.56 1.49
N ARG A 73 19.30 30.35 0.51
CA ARG A 73 20.00 31.44 -0.19
C ARG A 73 19.05 32.36 -0.96
N ARG A 74 18.07 31.79 -1.66
CA ARG A 74 17.12 32.56 -2.49
C ARG A 74 16.16 33.41 -1.65
N PHE A 75 15.71 32.90 -0.51
CA PHE A 75 14.73 33.57 0.36
C PHE A 75 15.33 34.25 1.59
N ARG A 76 16.66 34.23 1.75
CA ARG A 76 17.40 34.82 2.89
C ARG A 76 16.88 34.33 4.25
N ILE A 77 16.40 33.09 4.29
CA ILE A 77 15.93 32.43 5.52
C ILE A 77 17.18 31.89 6.23
N ARG A 78 17.44 32.33 7.47
CA ARG A 78 18.54 31.82 8.32
C ARG A 78 18.38 30.31 8.55
#